data_AF-A0A959P903-F1
#
_entry.id   AF-A0A959P903-F1
#
_cell.length_a   1.000
_cell.length_b   1.000
_cell.length_c   1.000
_cell.angle_alpha   90.00
_cell.angle_beta   90.00
_cell.angle_gamma   90.00
#
_symmetry.space_group_name_H-M   'P 1'
#
loop_
_entity.id
_entity.type
_entity.pdbx_description
1 polymer ?
#
loop_
_entity_poly.entity_id
_entity_poly.type
_entity_poly.pdbx_seq_one_letter_code
_entity_poly.pdbx_strand_id
1 'polypeptide(L)' 'LDAYAKEKAIVFEGIDFFMVWFFLMTGNYKALAKKFVRLDDSLKTDEEVIAFLKTRTKRLPEEKLI' A
#
# COMPACT_ATOMS: atom_id res chain seq x y z
N LEU A 1 14.24 11.06 -4.05
CA LEU A 1 13.83 10.16 -2.95
C LEU A 1 13.18 10.95 -1.81
N ASP A 2 13.75 12.08 -1.38
CA ASP A 2 13.22 12.89 -0.27
C ASP A 2 11.78 13.37 -0.45
N ALA A 3 11.37 13.77 -1.67
CA ALA A 3 9.99 14.20 -1.93
C ALA A 3 8.98 13.05 -1.74
N TYR A 4 9.32 11.83 -2.16
CA TYR A 4 8.44 10.67 -2.00
C TYR A 4 8.31 10.22 -0.56
N ALA A 5 9.40 10.28 0.21
CA ALA A 5 9.37 10.01 1.65
C ALA A 5 8.54 11.06 2.40
N LYS A 6 8.69 12.35 2.03
CA LYS A 6 7.91 13.45 2.63
C LYS A 6 6.41 13.31 2.38
N GLU A 7 6.02 12.88 1.18
CA GLU A 7 4.62 12.68 0.79
C GLU A 7 4.06 11.29 1.18
N LYS A 8 4.86 10.44 1.85
CA LYS A 8 4.49 9.06 2.23
C LYS A 8 3.97 8.26 1.03
N ALA A 9 4.67 8.38 -0.09
CA ALA A 9 4.29 7.74 -1.33
C ALA A 9 4.34 6.20 -1.20
N ILE A 10 3.35 5.53 -1.76
CA ILE A 10 3.31 4.07 -1.86
C ILE A 10 4.04 3.68 -3.13
N VAL A 11 5.16 2.99 -2.99
CA VAL A 11 5.99 2.55 -4.11
C VAL A 11 6.17 1.04 -4.03
N PHE A 12 6.05 0.37 -5.17
CA PHE A 12 6.31 -1.05 -5.31
C PHE A 12 7.43 -1.29 -6.31
N GLU A 13 8.30 -2.26 -6.03
CA GLU A 13 9.42 -2.63 -6.90
C GLU A 13 9.10 -3.91 -7.67
N GLY A 14 9.43 -3.93 -8.97
CA GLY A 14 9.35 -5.13 -9.80
C GLY A 14 7.92 -5.60 -10.11
N ILE A 15 6.92 -4.75 -9.89
CA ILE A 15 5.53 -4.93 -10.32
C ILE A 15 5.01 -3.61 -10.90
N ASP A 16 4.16 -3.70 -11.93
CA ASP A 16 3.50 -2.54 -12.54
C ASP A 16 2.13 -2.25 -11.89
N PHE A 17 1.47 -1.19 -12.37
CA PHE A 17 0.16 -0.77 -11.89
C PHE A 17 -0.92 -1.85 -12.05
N PHE A 18 -0.90 -2.64 -13.14
CA PHE A 18 -1.88 -3.71 -13.35
C PHE A 18 -1.68 -4.84 -12.34
N MET A 19 -0.44 -5.22 -12.05
CA MET A 19 -0.16 -6.21 -11.01
C MET A 19 -0.59 -5.72 -9.62
N VAL A 20 -0.34 -4.44 -9.29
CA VAL A 20 -0.81 -3.84 -8.04
C VAL A 20 -2.33 -3.91 -7.96
N TRP A 21 -3.04 -3.46 -9.01
CA TRP A 21 -4.49 -3.54 -9.10
C TRP A 21 -4.99 -4.98 -8.93
N PHE A 22 -4.38 -5.94 -9.62
CA PHE A 22 -4.76 -7.35 -9.54
C PHE A 22 -4.62 -7.89 -8.11
N PHE A 23 -3.52 -7.59 -7.42
CA PHE A 23 -3.33 -8.01 -6.03
C PHE A 23 -4.29 -7.32 -5.06
N LEU A 24 -4.65 -6.05 -5.30
CA LEU A 24 -5.66 -5.35 -4.51
C LEU A 24 -7.05 -5.99 -4.68
N MET A 25 -7.46 -6.26 -5.92
CA MET A 25 -8.77 -6.84 -6.22
C MET A 25 -8.89 -8.29 -5.72
N THR A 26 -7.80 -9.06 -5.75
CA THR A 26 -7.74 -10.42 -5.19
C THR A 26 -7.53 -10.45 -3.68
N GLY A 27 -7.29 -9.30 -3.03
CA GLY A 27 -7.00 -9.21 -1.59
C GLY A 27 -5.65 -9.80 -1.18
N ASN A 28 -4.72 -10.00 -2.12
CA ASN A 28 -3.40 -10.56 -1.87
C ASN A 28 -2.41 -9.50 -1.33
N TYR A 29 -2.71 -8.98 -0.14
CA TYR A 29 -1.86 -7.99 0.54
C TYR A 29 -0.47 -8.52 0.89
N LYS A 30 -0.31 -9.85 1.02
CA LYS A 30 1.00 -10.48 1.27
C LYS A 30 1.95 -10.29 0.08
N ALA A 31 1.44 -10.45 -1.15
CA ALA A 31 2.24 -10.20 -2.35
C ALA A 31 2.64 -8.73 -2.49
N LEU A 32 1.72 -7.81 -2.17
CA LEU A 32 2.00 -6.37 -2.17
C LEU A 32 3.05 -6.00 -1.13
N ALA A 33 2.96 -6.51 0.10
CA ALA A 33 3.91 -6.19 1.16
C ALA A 33 5.33 -6.64 0.84
N LYS A 34 5.49 -7.83 0.25
CA LYS A 34 6.81 -8.32 -0.21
C LYS A 34 7.46 -7.46 -1.29
N LYS A 35 6.66 -6.70 -2.03
CA LYS A 35 7.12 -5.82 -3.12
C LYS A 35 7.12 -4.35 -2.72
N PHE A 36 6.74 -4.03 -1.49
CA PHE A 36 6.62 -2.66 -1.00
C PHE A 36 8.00 -2.08 -0.68
N VAL A 37 8.29 -0.92 -1.26
CA VAL A 37 9.53 -0.18 -0.99
C VAL A 37 9.31 0.69 0.23
N ARG A 38 10.05 0.39 1.29
CA ARG A 38 10.07 1.17 2.55
C ARG A 38 10.93 2.41 2.33
N LEU A 39 10.29 3.52 2.01
CA LEU A 39 10.96 4.82 1.81
C LEU A 39 11.34 5.50 3.13
N ASP A 40 10.76 5.05 4.24
CA ASP A 40 11.02 5.53 5.59
C ASP A 40 11.02 4.36 6.60
N ASP A 41 11.38 4.68 7.84
CA ASP A 41 11.39 3.74 8.98
C ASP A 41 10.00 3.50 9.60
N SER A 42 8.91 3.93 8.95
CA SER A 42 7.56 3.89 9.54
C SER A 42 6.85 2.54 9.42
N LEU A 43 7.20 1.73 8.41
CA LEU A 43 6.63 0.40 8.16
C LEU A 43 7.77 -0.61 8.07
N LYS A 44 8.12 -1.23 9.20
CA LYS A 44 9.30 -2.08 9.35
C LYS A 44 9.03 -3.53 8.98
N THR A 45 7.79 -3.99 9.11
CA THR A 45 7.41 -5.38 8.82
C THR A 45 6.37 -5.51 7.70
N ASP A 46 6.30 -6.70 7.11
CA ASP A 46 5.29 -7.01 6.10
C ASP A 46 3.87 -6.93 6.70
N GLU A 47 3.71 -7.30 7.97
CA GLU A 47 2.45 -7.21 8.70
C GLU A 47 1.97 -5.76 8.85
N GLU A 48 2.88 -4.84 9.16
CA GLU A 48 2.59 -3.41 9.25
C GLU A 48 2.17 -2.85 7.89
N VAL A 49 2.86 -3.23 6.80
CA VAL A 49 2.49 -2.85 5.43
C VAL A 49 1.11 -3.41 5.07
N ILE A 50 0.82 -4.68 5.40
CA ILE A 50 -0.49 -5.29 5.15
C ILE A 50 -1.58 -4.54 5.92
N ALA A 51 -1.36 -4.23 7.20
CA ALA A 51 -2.32 -3.49 8.00
C ALA A 51 -2.57 -2.11 7.41
N PHE A 52 -1.51 -1.40 7.04
CA PHE A 52 -1.57 -0.10 6.37
C PHE A 52 -2.38 -0.15 5.07
N LEU A 53 -2.05 -1.07 4.16
CA LEU A 53 -2.77 -1.22 2.87
C LEU A 53 -4.25 -1.53 3.09
N LYS A 54 -4.57 -2.41 4.06
CA LYS A 54 -5.95 -2.70 4.44
C LYS A 54 -6.70 -1.48 4.96
N THR A 55 -6.04 -0.60 5.73
CA THR A 55 -6.72 0.64 6.18
C THR A 55 -7.07 1.56 5.01
N ARG A 56 -6.26 1.55 3.94
CA ARG A 56 -6.46 2.38 2.75
C ARG A 56 -7.52 1.83 1.81
N THR A 57 -7.69 0.51 1.77
CA THR A 57 -8.68 -0.17 0.92
C THR A 57 -10.01 -0.42 1.65
N LYS A 58 -10.13 0.01 2.91
CA LYS A 58 -11.43 0.00 3.60
C LYS A 58 -12.43 0.82 2.83
N ARG A 59 -13.66 0.30 2.76
CA ARG A 59 -14.81 1.03 2.23
C ARG A 59 -14.89 2.37 2.97
N LEU A 60 -14.99 3.45 2.20
CA LEU A 60 -15.23 4.77 2.78
C LEU A 60 -16.56 4.76 3.53
N PRO A 61 -16.63 5.38 4.72
CA PRO A 61 -17.88 5.51 5.45
C PRO A 61 -18.89 6.28 4.59
N GLU A 62 -20.16 5.89 4.70
CA GLU A 62 -21.27 6.42 3.88
C GLU A 62 -21.41 7.95 4.00
N GLU A 63 -21.08 8.49 5.17
CA GLU A 63 -21.05 9.92 5.48
C GLU A 63 -20.03 10.73 4.65
N LYS A 64 -19.04 10.08 4.03
CA LYS A 64 -18.03 10.71 3.16
C LYS A 64 -18.30 10.52 1.66
N LEU A 65 -19.45 9.96 1.30
CA LEU A 65 -19.84 9.72 -0.10
C LEU A 65 -20.74 10.85 -0.67
N ILE A 66 -20.91 11.93 0.07
CA ILE A 66 -21.77 13.10 -0.23
C ILE A 66 -20.94 14.37 -0.36
#